data_AF-A0A7T1I5Z0-F1
#
_entry.id   AF-A0A7T1I5Z0-F1
#
_cell.length_a   1.000
_cell.length_b   1.000
_cell.length_c   1.000
_cell.angle_alpha   90.00
_cell.angle_beta   90.00
_cell.angle_gamma   90.00
#
_symmetry.space_group_name_H-M   'P 1'
#
loop_
_entity.id
_entity.type
_entity.pdbx_description
1 polymer ?
#
loop_
_entity_poly.entity_id
_entity_poly.type
_entity_poly.pdbx_seq_one_letter_code
_entity_poly.pdbx_strand_id
1 'polypeptide(L)'
;MQRSFPWIWLVLLGLLLLAPSPAGRVLLDVLGGLTLGLLLLPLIAAGGVWIAWQVLRRRLQTCPRCGSASFSQESCPLCGASMQAESEGMVVNLTDDPLQPQSRGMEKEASTVTIDVVAQEVDDR
;
A
#
# COMPACT_ATOMS: atom_id res chain seq x y z
N MET A 1 67.39 -9.27 28.54
CA MET A 1 66.23 -9.20 27.63
C MET A 1 64.96 -9.33 28.47
N GLN A 2 64.51 -8.26 29.11
CA GLN A 2 63.29 -8.26 29.94
C GLN A 2 62.09 -7.94 29.05
N ARG A 3 61.32 -8.96 28.68
CA ARG A 3 60.01 -8.84 28.00
C ARG A 3 58.92 -8.51 29.03
N SER A 4 59.09 -7.40 29.75
CA SER A 4 58.03 -6.86 30.62
C SER A 4 57.28 -5.77 29.86
N PHE A 5 56.56 -6.12 28.78
CA PHE A 5 55.88 -5.08 28.00
C PHE A 5 54.60 -5.43 27.23
N PRO A 6 54.02 -6.65 27.26
CA PRO A 6 52.66 -6.84 26.75
C PRO A 6 51.60 -6.61 27.83
N TRP A 7 51.87 -7.04 29.07
CA TRP A 7 50.89 -6.99 30.17
C TRP A 7 50.65 -5.57 30.68
N ILE A 8 51.68 -4.74 30.77
CA ILE A 8 51.54 -3.33 31.15
C ILE A 8 50.73 -2.57 30.10
N TRP A 9 50.91 -2.87 28.81
CA TRP A 9 50.09 -2.29 27.73
C TRP A 9 48.64 -2.77 27.76
N LEU A 10 48.41 -4.05 28.07
CA LEU A 10 47.06 -4.59 28.24
C LEU A 10 46.34 -4.00 29.45
N VAL A 11 47.05 -3.81 30.57
CA VAL A 11 46.51 -3.16 31.77
C VAL A 11 46.31 -1.66 31.52
N LEU A 12 47.18 -0.99 30.78
CA LEU A 12 47.02 0.42 30.41
C LEU A 12 45.86 0.61 29.43
N LEU A 13 45.73 -0.25 28.41
CA LEU A 13 44.61 -0.27 27.47
C LEU A 13 43.31 -0.60 28.20
N GLY A 14 43.34 -1.61 29.07
CA GLY A 14 42.25 -2.01 29.94
C GLY A 14 41.83 -0.88 30.86
N LEU A 15 42.77 -0.18 31.51
CA LEU A 15 42.53 0.97 32.37
C LEU A 15 42.08 2.20 31.58
N LEU A 16 42.53 2.39 30.34
CA LEU A 16 42.04 3.44 29.44
C LEU A 16 40.63 3.13 28.94
N LEU A 17 40.23 1.86 28.85
CA LEU A 17 38.85 1.42 28.57
C LEU A 17 37.96 1.41 29.83
N LEU A 18 38.50 1.10 31.02
CA LEU A 18 37.77 1.00 32.30
C LEU A 18 37.71 2.30 33.10
N ALA A 19 38.69 3.19 32.93
CA ALA A 19 38.53 4.57 33.35
C ALA A 19 37.29 5.11 32.61
N PRO A 20 36.48 5.99 33.22
CA PRO A 20 35.35 6.64 32.56
C PRO A 20 35.89 7.57 31.47
N SER A 21 36.36 6.98 30.38
CA SER A 21 37.21 7.61 29.39
C SER A 21 36.38 7.93 28.15
N PRO A 22 36.71 9.03 27.48
CA PRO A 22 36.03 9.46 26.27
C PRO A 22 36.06 8.39 25.16
N ALA A 23 37.05 7.50 25.14
CA ALA A 23 37.14 6.43 24.14
C ALA A 23 36.03 5.38 24.32
N GLY A 24 35.69 5.01 25.55
CA GLY A 24 34.57 4.11 25.84
C GLY A 24 33.22 4.73 25.45
N ARG A 25 33.06 6.03 25.70
CA ARG A 25 31.88 6.79 25.25
C ARG A 25 31.77 6.85 23.73
N VAL A 26 32.87 7.12 23.02
CA VAL A 26 32.88 7.14 21.55
C VAL A 26 32.52 5.76 20.99
N LEU A 27 33.03 4.68 21.57
CA LEU A 27 32.69 3.32 21.11
C LEU A 27 31.21 2.99 21.36
N LEU A 28 30.65 3.42 22.50
CA LEU A 28 29.24 3.27 22.81
C LEU A 28 28.33 4.18 21.96
N ASP A 29 28.78 5.39 21.60
CA ASP A 29 28.06 6.30 20.72
C ASP A 29 28.06 5.78 19.28
N VAL A 30 29.17 5.19 18.81
CA VAL A 30 29.24 4.53 17.49
C VAL A 30 28.36 3.29 17.46
N LEU A 31 28.41 2.46 18.50
CA LEU A 31 27.58 1.26 18.59
C LEU A 31 26.09 1.62 18.76
N GLY A 32 25.79 2.65 19.55
CA GLY A 32 24.46 3.23 19.71
C GLY A 32 23.92 3.84 18.42
N GLY A 33 24.75 4.60 17.71
CA GLY A 33 24.41 5.16 16.39
C GLY A 33 24.21 4.08 15.34
N LEU A 34 25.02 3.03 15.34
CA LEU A 34 24.89 1.90 14.41
C LEU A 34 23.62 1.09 14.68
N THR A 35 23.35 0.75 15.95
CA THR A 35 22.13 0.04 16.36
C THR A 35 20.89 0.88 16.07
N LEU A 36 20.92 2.18 16.37
CA LEU A 36 19.84 3.10 16.03
C LEU A 36 19.68 3.21 14.51
N GLY A 37 20.77 3.27 13.75
CA GLY A 37 20.74 3.27 12.29
C GLY A 37 20.13 1.98 11.73
N LEU A 38 20.55 0.82 12.23
CA LEU A 38 20.00 -0.49 11.84
C LEU A 38 18.52 -0.63 12.19
N LEU A 39 18.04 0.02 13.25
CA LEU A 39 16.64 0.00 13.64
C LEU A 39 15.82 1.03 12.85
N LEU A 40 16.37 2.22 12.65
CA LEU A 40 15.69 3.34 12.01
C LEU A 40 15.61 3.16 10.50
N LEU A 41 16.64 2.59 9.88
CA LEU A 41 16.70 2.31 8.45
C LEU A 41 15.50 1.48 7.95
N PRO A 42 15.17 0.30 8.53
CA PRO A 42 14.01 -0.47 8.12
C PRO A 42 12.70 0.24 8.45
N LEU A 43 12.63 1.03 9.54
CA LEU A 43 11.44 1.82 9.87
C LEU A 43 11.15 2.87 8.78
N ILE A 44 12.18 3.62 8.36
CA ILE A 44 12.06 4.61 7.28
C ILE A 44 11.77 3.91 5.95
N ALA A 45 12.45 2.80 5.64
CA ALA A 45 12.22 2.04 4.42
C ALA A 45 10.78 1.52 4.34
N ALA A 46 10.25 0.96 5.44
CA ALA A 46 8.86 0.51 5.52
C ALA A 46 7.88 1.67 5.28
N GLY A 47 8.11 2.82 5.92
CA GLY A 47 7.32 4.03 5.68
C GLY A 47 7.38 4.50 4.22
N GLY A 48 8.56 4.53 3.62
CA GLY A 48 8.77 4.91 2.22
C GLY A 48 8.06 3.97 1.25
N VAL A 49 8.18 2.66 1.45
CA VAL A 49 7.49 1.63 0.65
C VAL A 49 5.98 1.76 0.78
N TRP A 50 5.47 2.00 1.99
CA TRP A 50 4.04 2.19 2.22
C TRP A 50 3.48 3.40 1.46
N ILE A 51 4.17 4.54 1.53
CA ILE A 51 3.77 5.76 0.81
C ILE A 51 3.85 5.54 -0.71
N ALA A 52 4.93 4.93 -1.20
CA ALA A 52 5.08 4.60 -2.61
C ALA A 52 3.95 3.69 -3.10
N TRP A 53 3.54 2.71 -2.30
CA TRP A 53 2.43 1.81 -2.61
C TRP A 53 1.08 2.52 -2.67
N GLN A 54 0.83 3.48 -1.77
CA GLN A 54 -0.39 4.29 -1.81
C GLN A 54 -0.44 5.15 -3.07
N VAL A 55 0.68 5.76 -3.45
CA VAL A 55 0.77 6.54 -4.70
C VAL A 55 0.56 5.65 -5.92
N LEU A 56 1.13 4.44 -5.91
CA LEU A 56 0.93 3.46 -6.97
C LEU A 56 -0.55 3.10 -7.10
N ARG A 57 -1.21 2.72 -6.00
CA ARG A 57 -2.65 2.40 -6.00
C ARG A 57 -3.52 3.54 -6.52
N ARG A 58 -3.22 4.79 -6.18
CA ARG A 58 -3.97 5.97 -6.69
C ARG A 58 -3.85 6.13 -8.21
N ARG A 59 -2.82 5.58 -8.83
CA ARG A 59 -2.59 5.66 -10.28
C ARG A 59 -3.14 4.45 -11.05
N LEU A 60 -3.50 3.36 -10.37
CA LEU A 60 -4.17 2.22 -11.02
C LEU A 60 -5.61 2.62 -11.31
N GLN A 61 -5.96 2.65 -12.59
CA GLN A 61 -7.33 2.86 -13.07
C GLN A 61 -7.91 1.48 -13.42
N THR A 62 -9.14 1.20 -12.97
CA THR A 62 -9.86 -0.04 -13.30
C THR A 62 -10.71 0.17 -14.55
N CYS A 63 -10.59 -0.73 -15.53
CA CYS A 63 -11.41 -0.65 -16.75
C CYS A 63 -12.89 -0.94 -16.41
N PRO A 64 -13.84 -0.07 -16.81
CA PRO A 64 -15.26 -0.28 -16.51
C PRO A 64 -15.91 -1.43 -17.28
N ARG A 65 -15.29 -1.89 -18.38
CA ARG A 65 -15.84 -2.97 -19.23
C ARG A 65 -15.42 -4.37 -18.75
N CYS A 66 -14.15 -4.55 -18.38
CA CYS A 66 -13.59 -5.87 -18.04
C CYS A 66 -13.02 -5.99 -16.63
N GLY A 67 -12.98 -4.90 -15.85
CA GLY A 67 -12.51 -4.91 -14.45
C GLY A 67 -11.00 -5.04 -14.25
N SER A 68 -10.20 -5.07 -15.32
CA SER A 68 -8.74 -5.14 -15.19
C SER A 68 -8.16 -3.82 -14.69
N ALA A 69 -7.16 -3.89 -13.82
CA ALA A 69 -6.41 -2.73 -13.37
C ALA A 69 -5.28 -2.44 -14.37
N SER A 70 -5.15 -1.19 -14.81
CA SER A 70 -4.08 -0.74 -15.70
C SER A 70 -3.57 0.64 -15.32
N PHE A 71 -2.30 0.89 -15.65
CA PHE A 71 -1.67 2.18 -15.46
C PHE A 71 -2.07 3.11 -16.59
N SER A 72 -2.89 4.12 -16.29
CA SER A 72 -3.30 5.25 -17.15
C SER A 72 -2.84 5.18 -18.63
N GLN A 73 -3.44 4.29 -19.41
CA GLN A 73 -3.31 4.23 -20.88
C GLN A 73 -4.63 4.70 -21.49
N GLU A 74 -4.63 5.12 -22.74
CA GLU A 74 -5.85 5.60 -23.43
C GLU A 74 -6.85 4.47 -23.73
N SER A 75 -6.36 3.24 -23.88
CA SER A 75 -7.14 2.03 -24.16
C SER A 75 -6.71 0.86 -23.26
N CYS A 76 -7.68 0.05 -22.83
CA CYS A 76 -7.43 -1.13 -22.00
C CYS A 76 -6.70 -2.23 -22.82
N PRO A 77 -5.55 -2.75 -22.36
CA PRO A 77 -4.78 -3.76 -23.10
C PRO A 77 -5.46 -5.14 -23.17
N LEU A 78 -6.49 -5.38 -22.34
CA LEU A 78 -7.19 -6.65 -22.29
C LEU A 78 -8.43 -6.71 -23.19
N CYS A 79 -9.19 -5.61 -23.28
CA CYS A 79 -10.47 -5.56 -24.01
C CYS A 79 -10.54 -4.47 -25.09
N GLY A 80 -9.52 -3.61 -25.21
CA GLY A 80 -9.46 -2.51 -26.18
C GLY A 80 -10.37 -1.32 -25.88
N ALA A 81 -11.17 -1.36 -24.81
CA ALA A 81 -12.07 -0.26 -24.44
C ALA A 81 -11.29 1.01 -24.04
N SER A 82 -11.78 2.20 -24.41
CA SER A 82 -11.20 3.46 -23.98
C SER A 82 -11.27 3.60 -22.45
N MET A 83 -10.17 4.01 -21.83
CA MET A 83 -10.10 4.25 -20.37
C MET A 83 -10.53 5.67 -19.98
N GLN A 84 -10.75 6.56 -20.96
CA GLN A 84 -11.47 7.80 -20.71
C GLN A 84 -12.84 7.41 -20.19
N ALA A 85 -13.08 7.74 -18.93
CA ALA A 85 -14.38 7.60 -18.33
C ALA A 85 -15.38 8.13 -19.34
N GLU A 86 -16.36 7.30 -19.67
CA GLU A 86 -17.65 7.73 -20.16
C GLU A 86 -18.30 8.55 -19.01
N SER A 87 -17.67 9.67 -18.62
CA SER A 87 -18.35 10.94 -18.37
C SER A 87 -18.74 11.52 -19.73
N GLU A 88 -19.32 10.66 -20.56
CA GLU A 88 -20.23 11.10 -21.58
C GLU A 88 -21.39 11.63 -20.75
N GLY A 89 -21.40 12.95 -20.57
CA GLY A 89 -22.66 13.65 -20.45
C GLY A 89 -23.49 13.12 -21.60
N MET A 90 -24.36 12.17 -21.28
CA MET A 90 -25.42 11.69 -22.14
C MET A 90 -26.27 12.92 -22.43
N VAL A 91 -25.87 13.67 -23.45
CA VAL A 91 -26.75 14.63 -24.13
C VAL A 91 -27.56 13.79 -25.10
N VAL A 92 -28.35 12.86 -24.56
CA VAL A 92 -29.51 12.37 -25.30
C VAL A 92 -30.56 13.43 -25.08
N ASN A 93 -30.80 14.21 -26.13
CA ASN A 93 -31.85 15.21 -26.21
C ASN A 93 -33.12 14.68 -25.54
N LEU A 94 -33.55 15.38 -24.50
CA LEU A 94 -34.91 15.32 -23.97
C LEU A 94 -35.86 15.86 -25.05
N THR A 95 -36.20 15.01 -25.99
CA THR A 95 -37.43 15.19 -26.79
C THR A 95 -38.29 13.99 -26.47
N ASP A 96 -39.14 14.23 -25.47
CA ASP A 96 -40.46 13.66 -25.25
C ASP A 96 -40.68 12.18 -25.63
N ASP A 97 -40.55 11.28 -24.64
CA ASP A 97 -41.40 10.08 -24.60
C ASP A 97 -41.68 9.64 -23.14
N PRO A 98 -42.94 9.59 -22.68
CA PRO A 98 -43.26 9.37 -21.29
C PRO A 98 -43.57 7.89 -21.03
N LEU A 99 -42.58 7.05 -20.73
CA LEU A 99 -42.76 5.78 -20.00
C LEU A 99 -41.40 5.09 -19.78
N GLN A 100 -40.74 5.36 -18.64
CA GLN A 100 -39.98 4.35 -17.89
C GLN A 100 -39.41 4.93 -16.57
N PRO A 101 -39.58 4.23 -15.43
CA PRO A 101 -39.02 4.65 -14.15
C PRO A 101 -37.51 4.35 -14.15
N GLN A 102 -36.70 5.38 -14.37
CA GLN A 102 -35.25 5.33 -14.25
C GLN A 102 -34.85 5.25 -12.77
N SER A 103 -34.77 4.02 -12.24
CA SER A 103 -34.09 3.71 -10.97
C SER A 103 -32.58 3.91 -11.15
N ARG A 104 -32.16 5.18 -11.06
CA ARG A 104 -30.76 5.59 -10.92
C ARG A 104 -30.18 4.89 -9.70
N GLY A 105 -29.05 4.22 -9.89
CA GLY A 105 -28.41 3.31 -8.94
C GLY A 105 -28.22 3.89 -7.54
N MET A 106 -29.09 3.48 -6.63
CA MET A 106 -28.76 3.37 -5.23
C MET A 106 -28.24 1.94 -5.08
N GLU A 107 -26.92 1.79 -4.94
CA GLU A 107 -26.31 0.52 -4.57
C GLU A 107 -27.00 0.02 -3.30
N LYS A 108 -27.77 -1.06 -3.42
CA LYS A 108 -28.43 -1.69 -2.27
C LYS A 108 -27.59 -2.88 -1.84
N GLU A 109 -27.10 -2.84 -0.61
CA GLU A 109 -26.46 -3.98 0.02
C GLU A 109 -27.43 -5.17 0.10
N ALA A 110 -26.95 -6.36 -0.21
CA ALA A 110 -27.75 -7.59 -0.22
C ALA A 110 -28.41 -7.90 1.14
N SER A 111 -27.88 -7.37 2.24
CA SER A 111 -28.46 -7.48 3.59
C SER A 111 -29.78 -6.73 3.75
N THR A 112 -30.09 -5.78 2.86
CA THR A 112 -31.28 -4.91 2.95
C THR A 112 -32.45 -5.39 2.08
N VAL A 113 -32.31 -6.54 1.41
CA VAL A 113 -33.33 -7.06 0.48
C VAL A 113 -33.70 -8.49 0.86
N THR A 114 -34.99 -8.72 1.08
CA THR A 114 -35.55 -10.08 1.25
C THR A 114 -36.16 -10.51 -0.07
N ILE A 115 -35.72 -11.65 -0.59
CA ILE A 115 -36.27 -12.26 -1.81
C ILE A 115 -37.31 -13.29 -1.36
N ASP A 116 -38.55 -13.09 -1.80
CA ASP A 116 -39.63 -14.04 -1.53
C ASP A 116 -39.77 -14.99 -2.73
N VAL A 117 -39.71 -16.29 -2.47
CA VAL A 117 -39.73 -17.33 -3.51
C VAL A 117 -41.03 -18.09 -3.42
N VAL A 118 -41.86 -17.98 -4.47
CA VAL A 118 -43.10 -18.73 -4.61
C VAL A 118 -42.91 -19.81 -5.65
N ALA A 119 -43.08 -21.08 -5.26
CA ALA A 119 -43.05 -22.20 -6.18
C ALA A 119 -44.37 -22.24 -6.97
N GLN A 120 -44.27 -22.37 -8.30
CA GLN A 120 -45.39 -22.79 -9.14
C GLN A 120 -45.25 -24.29 -9.44
N GLU A 121 -46.34 -25.01 -9.20
CA GLU A 121 -46.45 -26.41 -9.64
C GLU A 121 -46.61 -26.44 -11.15
N VAL A 122 -45.84 -27.31 -11.80
CA VAL A 122 -45.84 -27.48 -13.25
C VAL A 122 -47.02 -28.38 -13.62
N ASP A 123 -47.98 -27.86 -14.39
CA ASP A 123 -49.11 -28.61 -14.93
C ASP A 123 -48.61 -29.47 -16.10
N ASP A 124 -48.47 -30.78 -15.86
CA ASP A 124 -48.12 -31.78 -16.86
C ASP A 124 -49.38 -32.15 -17.67
N ARG A 125 -49.49 -31.65 -18.90
CA ARG A 125 -50.54 -32.03 -19.86
C ARG A 125 -50.01 -32.35 -21.25
#